data_AF-A0A447U5D3-F1
#
_entry.id   AF-A0A447U5D3-F1
#
_cell.length_a   1.000
_cell.length_b   1.000
_cell.length_c   1.000
_cell.angle_alpha   90.00
_cell.angle_beta   90.00
_cell.angle_gamma   90.00
#
_symmetry.space_group_name_H-M   'P 1'
#
loop_
_entity.id
_entity.type
_entity.pdbx_description
1 polymer ?
#
loop_
_entity_poly.entity_id
_entity_poly.type
_entity_poly.pdbx_seq_one_letter_code
_entity_poly.pdbx_strand_id
1 'polypeptide(L)'
;MQILSGQGKAPAKAPDARPEIIVLREPGATWGNYLQHQKASNHSLHNLYNLQRDLLTVAATVLGKQDPVLRSMANQMELAKVKADRPATKQEEAAAKALKKNLIELIAARTQQQDGLPAKEAHRFAAVAFRDAQVKQL
;
A
#
# COMPACT_ATOMS: atom_id res chain seq x y z
N MET A 1 60.01 19.65 13.85
CA MET A 1 58.54 19.63 14.05
C MET A 1 57.99 20.96 13.57
N GLN A 2 57.22 20.96 12.49
CA GLN A 2 56.55 22.15 11.96
C GLN A 2 55.05 21.91 12.11
N ILE A 3 54.40 22.64 13.02
CA ILE A 3 52.94 22.58 13.19
C ILE A 3 52.36 23.64 12.27
N LEU A 4 51.73 23.21 11.18
CA LEU A 4 50.94 24.07 10.29
C LEU A 4 49.64 24.44 11.02
N SER A 5 49.59 25.63 11.61
CA SER A 5 48.35 26.21 12.14
C SER A 5 47.47 26.68 10.98
N GLY A 6 46.76 25.74 10.35
CA GLY A 6 45.70 26.06 9.40
C GLY A 6 44.49 26.62 10.14
N GLN A 7 44.31 27.94 10.12
CA GLN A 7 43.03 28.57 10.45
C GLN A 7 41.99 28.19 9.38
N GLY A 8 41.40 27.01 9.50
CA GLY A 8 40.22 26.64 8.72
C GLY A 8 39.04 27.48 9.20
N LYS A 9 38.59 28.43 8.38
CA LYS A 9 37.31 29.13 8.59
C LYS A 9 36.22 28.08 8.85
N ALA A 10 35.47 28.24 9.93
CA ALA A 10 34.27 27.46 10.17
C ALA A 10 33.38 27.52 8.90
N PRO A 11 32.80 26.39 8.45
CA PRO A 11 31.94 26.39 7.27
C PRO A 11 30.82 27.43 7.47
N ALA A 12 30.62 28.27 6.44
CA ALA A 12 29.55 29.25 6.46
C ALA A 12 28.23 28.54 6.76
N LYS A 13 27.42 29.11 7.68
CA LYS A 13 26.04 28.63 7.91
C LYS A 13 25.36 28.52 6.55
N ALA A 14 24.82 27.33 6.25
CA ALA A 14 23.98 27.15 5.07
C ALA A 14 22.91 28.26 5.06
N PRO A 15 22.71 28.96 3.93
CA PRO A 15 21.64 29.94 3.84
C PRO A 15 20.32 29.28 4.24
N ASP A 16 19.49 29.96 5.03
CA ASP A 16 18.13 29.52 5.39
C ASP A 16 17.24 29.61 4.14
N ALA A 17 17.57 28.78 3.14
CA ALA A 17 16.96 28.73 1.82
C ALA A 17 15.67 27.92 1.91
N ARG A 18 14.64 28.54 2.50
CA ARG A 18 13.28 27.97 2.53
C ARG A 18 12.59 28.33 1.22
N PRO A 19 12.17 27.36 0.40
CA PRO A 19 11.36 27.65 -0.77
C PRO A 19 9.99 28.18 -0.34
N GLU A 20 9.42 29.07 -1.14
CA GLU A 20 8.01 29.42 -1.01
C GLU A 20 7.16 28.21 -1.44
N ILE A 21 6.24 27.79 -0.56
CA ILE A 21 5.34 26.66 -0.81
C ILE A 21 3.91 27.15 -0.63
N ILE A 22 3.17 27.24 -1.73
CA ILE A 22 1.73 27.54 -1.74
C ILE A 22 0.99 26.26 -2.09
N VAL A 23 0.14 25.78 -1.17
CA VAL A 23 -0.71 24.61 -1.38
C VAL A 23 -2.07 25.07 -1.87
N LEU A 24 -2.40 24.78 -3.13
CA LEU A 24 -3.69 25.07 -3.73
C LEU A 24 -4.70 23.99 -3.32
N ARG A 25 -5.54 24.30 -2.32
CA ARG A 25 -6.58 23.38 -1.84
C ARG A 25 -7.83 23.53 -2.69
N GLU A 26 -8.28 22.44 -3.27
CA GLU A 26 -9.55 22.37 -4.00
C GLU A 26 -10.60 21.58 -3.19
N PRO A 27 -11.86 22.01 -3.14
CA PRO A 27 -12.91 21.26 -2.46
C PRO A 27 -13.28 19.98 -3.21
N GLY A 28 -13.67 18.93 -2.46
CA GLY A 28 -14.18 17.67 -3.01
C GLY A 28 -13.10 16.62 -3.36
N ALA A 29 -13.51 15.58 -4.09
CA ALA A 29 -12.66 14.42 -4.41
C ALA A 29 -11.88 14.62 -5.72
N THR A 30 -10.90 15.53 -5.72
CA THR A 30 -10.12 15.89 -6.91
C THR A 30 -8.94 14.97 -7.21
N TRP A 31 -8.65 14.02 -6.32
CA TRP A 31 -7.46 13.16 -6.39
C TRP A 31 -7.36 12.32 -7.68
N GLY A 32 -8.50 11.95 -8.28
CA GLY A 32 -8.54 11.19 -9.53
C GLY A 32 -7.89 11.93 -10.72
N ASN A 33 -7.88 13.26 -10.69
CA ASN A 33 -7.29 14.08 -11.76
C ASN A 33 -5.76 14.03 -11.79
N TYR A 34 -5.13 13.54 -10.71
CA TYR A 34 -3.68 13.49 -10.55
C TYR A 34 -3.10 12.10 -10.84
N LEU A 35 -3.93 11.13 -11.22
CA LEU A 35 -3.49 9.77 -11.51
C LEU A 35 -2.70 9.74 -12.82
N GLN A 36 -1.57 9.04 -12.79
CA GLN A 36 -0.76 8.79 -13.98
C GLN A 36 -1.09 7.40 -14.51
N HIS A 37 -1.64 7.32 -15.72
CA HIS A 37 -2.13 6.04 -16.27
C HIS A 37 -1.14 5.34 -17.20
N GLN A 38 -0.05 6.01 -17.57
CA GLN A 38 0.98 5.44 -18.43
C GLN A 38 1.69 4.30 -17.71
N LYS A 39 1.74 3.13 -18.37
CA LYS A 39 2.35 1.92 -17.81
C LYS A 39 3.82 1.81 -18.15
N ALA A 40 4.59 1.22 -17.24
CA ALA A 40 5.94 0.76 -17.51
C ALA A 40 5.90 -0.43 -18.49
N SER A 41 6.94 -0.57 -19.32
CA SER A 41 7.03 -1.61 -20.35
C SER A 41 7.14 -3.03 -19.79
N ASN A 42 7.74 -3.20 -18.60
CA ASN A 42 7.91 -4.48 -17.94
C ASN A 42 7.69 -4.34 -16.42
N HIS A 43 7.20 -5.42 -15.79
CA HIS A 43 7.01 -5.51 -14.33
C HIS A 43 6.28 -4.31 -13.70
N SER A 44 5.23 -3.80 -14.35
CA SER A 44 4.48 -2.62 -13.92
C SER A 44 4.08 -2.69 -12.43
N LEU A 45 4.59 -1.74 -11.64
CA LEU A 45 4.21 -1.57 -10.24
C LEU A 45 2.74 -1.21 -10.12
N HIS A 46 2.19 -0.43 -11.05
CA HIS A 46 0.76 -0.13 -11.07
C HIS A 46 -0.11 -1.38 -11.29
N ASN A 47 0.39 -2.39 -12.00
CA ASN A 47 -0.32 -3.67 -12.12
C ASN A 47 -0.31 -4.45 -10.79
N LEU A 48 0.78 -4.35 -10.01
CA LEU A 48 0.78 -4.87 -8.64
C LEU A 48 -0.23 -4.14 -7.75
N TYR A 49 -0.34 -2.82 -7.85
CA TYR A 49 -1.35 -2.06 -7.09
C TYR A 49 -2.77 -2.50 -7.43
N ASN A 50 -3.08 -2.75 -8.71
CA ASN A 50 -4.37 -3.30 -9.12
C ASN A 50 -4.64 -4.66 -8.47
N LEU A 51 -3.69 -5.59 -8.56
CA LEU A 51 -3.83 -6.91 -7.94
C LEU A 51 -4.05 -6.81 -6.43
N GLN A 52 -3.26 -5.98 -5.74
CA GLN A 52 -3.36 -5.80 -4.30
C GLN A 52 -4.71 -5.16 -3.90
N ARG A 53 -5.18 -4.17 -4.65
CA ARG A 53 -6.50 -3.56 -4.48
C ARG A 53 -7.62 -4.59 -4.59
N ASP A 54 -7.54 -5.46 -5.59
CA ASP A 54 -8.57 -6.46 -5.84
C ASP A 54 -8.59 -7.49 -4.70
N LEU A 55 -7.42 -7.96 -4.24
CA LEU A 55 -7.29 -8.84 -3.07
C LEU A 55 -7.83 -8.20 -1.78
N LEU A 56 -7.53 -6.92 -1.54
CA LEU A 56 -8.06 -6.16 -0.40
C LEU A 56 -9.60 -6.03 -0.47
N THR A 57 -10.14 -5.85 -1.67
CA THR A 57 -11.60 -5.78 -1.89
C THR A 57 -12.29 -7.12 -1.63
N VAL A 58 -11.67 -8.23 -2.02
CA VAL A 58 -12.13 -9.59 -1.69
C VAL A 58 -12.16 -9.76 -0.16
N ALA A 59 -11.06 -9.45 0.53
CA ALA A 59 -10.98 -9.58 1.99
C ALA A 59 -12.01 -8.69 2.70
N ALA A 60 -12.20 -7.44 2.25
CA ALA A 60 -13.20 -6.53 2.79
C ALA A 60 -14.63 -7.05 2.62
N THR A 61 -14.89 -7.78 1.52
CA THR A 61 -16.19 -8.43 1.27
C THR A 61 -16.41 -9.57 2.27
N VAL A 62 -15.39 -10.41 2.50
CA VAL A 62 -15.47 -11.52 3.46
C VAL A 62 -15.73 -11.03 4.88
N LEU A 63 -15.08 -9.94 5.30
CA LEU A 63 -15.29 -9.33 6.63
C LEU A 63 -16.55 -8.45 6.72
N GLY A 64 -17.36 -8.33 5.66
CA GLY A 64 -18.71 -7.77 5.72
C GLY A 64 -18.80 -6.33 6.25
N LYS A 65 -18.03 -5.38 5.70
CA LYS A 65 -17.93 -3.96 6.13
C LYS A 65 -17.49 -3.72 7.59
N GLN A 66 -17.19 -4.76 8.35
CA GLN A 66 -16.75 -4.62 9.75
C GLN A 66 -15.34 -4.06 9.87
N ASP A 67 -14.57 -4.11 8.78
CA ASP A 67 -13.24 -3.51 8.70
C ASP A 67 -13.17 -2.48 7.56
N PRO A 68 -13.39 -1.17 7.88
CA PRO A 68 -13.28 -0.11 6.88
C PRO A 68 -11.83 0.15 6.44
N VAL A 69 -10.84 -0.39 7.15
CA VAL A 69 -9.42 -0.19 6.85
C VAL A 69 -9.06 -0.88 5.55
N LEU A 70 -9.53 -2.11 5.32
CA LEU A 70 -9.25 -2.83 4.07
C LEU A 70 -9.78 -2.09 2.84
N ARG A 71 -10.98 -1.50 2.93
CA ARG A 71 -11.53 -0.66 1.85
C ARG A 71 -10.72 0.61 1.65
N SER A 72 -10.28 1.24 2.74
CA SER A 72 -9.42 2.43 2.68
C SER A 72 -8.06 2.12 2.05
N MET A 73 -7.45 0.98 2.39
CA MET A 73 -6.21 0.51 1.77
C MET A 73 -6.41 0.21 0.28
N ALA A 74 -7.54 -0.39 -0.11
CA ALA A 74 -7.87 -0.59 -1.52
C ALA A 74 -7.96 0.76 -2.27
N ASN A 75 -8.60 1.77 -1.68
CA ASN A 75 -8.63 3.12 -2.26
C ASN A 75 -7.23 3.74 -2.35
N GLN A 76 -6.36 3.49 -1.36
CA GLN A 76 -4.96 3.94 -1.39
C GLN A 76 -4.15 3.27 -2.50
N MET A 77 -4.43 2.01 -2.87
CA MET A 77 -3.78 1.38 -4.02
C MET A 77 -4.14 2.07 -5.34
N GLU A 78 -5.35 2.64 -5.44
CA GLU A 78 -5.72 3.48 -6.59
C GLU A 78 -4.98 4.82 -6.53
N LEU A 79 -5.01 5.49 -5.37
CA LEU A 79 -4.35 6.78 -5.16
C LEU A 79 -2.82 6.70 -5.33
N ALA A 80 -2.18 5.57 -5.05
CA ALA A 80 -0.74 5.38 -5.21
C ALA A 80 -0.26 5.63 -6.66
N LYS A 81 -1.17 5.55 -7.64
CA LYS A 81 -0.89 5.81 -9.06
C LYS A 81 -0.74 7.31 -9.38
N VAL A 82 -0.81 8.22 -8.41
CA VAL A 82 -0.34 9.62 -8.59
C VAL A 82 1.16 9.67 -8.92
N LYS A 83 1.92 8.64 -8.55
CA LYS A 83 3.31 8.47 -8.95
C LYS A 83 3.37 7.71 -10.28
N ALA A 84 4.24 8.18 -11.18
CA ALA A 84 4.52 7.51 -12.45
C ALA A 84 4.83 6.02 -12.24
N ASP A 85 4.36 5.19 -13.17
CA ASP A 85 4.63 3.76 -13.13
C ASP A 85 6.13 3.49 -13.35
N ARG A 86 6.59 2.40 -12.76
CA ARG A 86 7.96 1.91 -12.92
C ARG A 86 8.00 0.40 -12.77
N PRO A 87 9.09 -0.26 -13.19
CA PRO A 87 9.33 -1.65 -12.84
C PRO A 87 9.32 -1.84 -11.32
N ALA A 88 8.60 -2.86 -10.87
CA ALA A 88 8.54 -3.28 -9.48
C ALA A 88 9.88 -3.90 -9.06
N THR A 89 10.26 -3.66 -7.81
CA THR A 89 11.38 -4.33 -7.16
C THR A 89 11.00 -5.76 -6.75
N LYS A 90 12.00 -6.61 -6.51
CA LYS A 90 11.77 -7.98 -6.05
C LYS A 90 10.99 -8.02 -4.73
N GLN A 91 11.22 -7.06 -3.85
CA GLN A 91 10.54 -6.93 -2.57
C GLN A 91 9.06 -6.58 -2.75
N GLU A 92 8.73 -5.68 -3.69
CA GLU A 92 7.35 -5.30 -4.01
C GLU A 92 6.59 -6.49 -4.63
N GLU A 93 7.22 -7.23 -5.54
CA GLU A 93 6.63 -8.45 -6.10
C GLU A 93 6.42 -9.53 -5.02
N ALA A 94 7.39 -9.73 -4.13
CA ALA A 94 7.28 -10.69 -3.04
C ALA A 94 6.16 -10.31 -2.06
N ALA A 95 6.04 -9.02 -1.73
CA ALA A 95 4.97 -8.51 -0.88
C ALA A 95 3.59 -8.71 -1.52
N ALA A 96 3.45 -8.45 -2.83
CA ALA A 96 2.22 -8.71 -3.56
C ALA A 96 1.83 -10.21 -3.57
N LYS A 97 2.82 -11.10 -3.74
CA LYS A 97 2.60 -12.56 -3.66
C LYS A 97 2.18 -13.02 -2.26
N ALA A 98 2.79 -12.46 -1.21
CA ALA A 98 2.48 -12.80 0.17
C ALA A 98 1.11 -12.25 0.64
N LEU A 99 0.62 -11.16 0.03
CA LEU A 99 -0.57 -10.45 0.48
C LEU A 99 -1.81 -11.36 0.63
N LYS A 100 -2.06 -12.25 -0.34
CA LYS A 100 -3.21 -13.18 -0.27
C LYS A 100 -3.17 -14.02 1.01
N LYS A 101 -2.00 -14.56 1.35
CA LYS A 101 -1.81 -15.36 2.57
C LYS A 101 -2.05 -14.51 3.82
N ASN A 102 -1.45 -13.33 3.87
CA ASN A 102 -1.59 -12.41 5.01
C ASN A 102 -3.05 -11.98 5.24
N LEU A 103 -3.82 -11.77 4.17
CA LEU A 103 -5.25 -11.44 4.27
C LEU A 103 -6.10 -12.62 4.77
N ILE A 104 -5.78 -13.86 4.36
CA ILE A 104 -6.45 -15.06 4.89
C ILE A 104 -6.14 -15.20 6.38
N GLU A 105 -4.90 -14.99 6.80
CA GLU A 105 -4.49 -15.02 8.22
C GLU A 105 -5.21 -13.94 9.03
N LEU A 106 -5.37 -12.73 8.48
CA LEU A 106 -6.14 -11.65 9.10
C LEU A 106 -7.61 -12.04 9.29
N ILE A 107 -8.26 -12.58 8.25
CA ILE A 107 -9.65 -13.02 8.32
C ILE A 107 -9.80 -14.11 9.37
N ALA A 108 -8.90 -15.10 9.36
CA ALA A 108 -8.91 -16.19 10.33
C ALA A 108 -8.81 -15.63 11.76
N ALA A 109 -7.85 -14.75 12.03
CA ALA A 109 -7.69 -14.12 13.34
C ALA A 109 -8.96 -13.35 13.77
N ARG A 110 -9.61 -12.65 12.82
CA ARG A 110 -10.86 -11.93 13.11
C ARG A 110 -12.02 -12.88 13.44
N THR A 111 -12.17 -13.97 12.68
CA THR A 111 -13.15 -15.02 12.95
C THR A 111 -12.93 -15.65 14.32
N GLN A 112 -11.68 -15.89 14.74
CA GLN A 112 -11.39 -16.39 16.09
C GLN A 112 -11.82 -15.40 17.18
N GLN A 113 -11.57 -14.11 16.97
CA GLN A 113 -11.90 -13.06 17.94
C GLN A 113 -13.42 -12.86 18.10
N GLN A 114 -14.18 -12.98 17.01
CA GLN A 114 -15.62 -12.69 17.00
C GLN A 114 -16.47 -13.91 17.36
N ASP A 115 -16.11 -15.06 16.81
CA ASP A 115 -16.95 -16.26 16.85
C ASP A 115 -16.38 -17.36 17.77
N GLY A 116 -15.17 -17.16 18.31
CA GLY A 116 -14.51 -18.11 19.21
C GLY A 116 -14.05 -19.40 18.53
N LEU A 117 -13.96 -19.43 17.18
CA LEU A 117 -13.56 -20.63 16.45
C LEU A 117 -12.13 -21.08 16.81
N PRO A 118 -11.85 -22.40 16.86
CA PRO A 118 -10.50 -22.92 16.92
C PRO A 118 -9.65 -22.47 15.73
N ALA A 119 -8.35 -22.23 15.95
CA ALA A 119 -7.45 -21.65 14.95
C ALA A 119 -7.46 -22.38 13.58
N LYS A 120 -7.46 -23.72 13.60
CA LYS A 120 -7.50 -24.52 12.37
C LYS A 120 -8.81 -24.36 11.61
N GLU A 121 -9.93 -24.26 12.32
CA GLU A 121 -11.25 -24.11 11.71
C GLU A 121 -11.44 -22.70 11.17
N ALA A 122 -11.01 -21.68 11.91
CA ALA A 122 -11.01 -20.29 11.45
C ALA A 122 -10.16 -20.10 10.19
N HIS A 123 -8.97 -20.72 10.13
CA HIS A 123 -8.13 -20.69 8.93
C HIS A 123 -8.79 -21.42 7.75
N ARG A 124 -9.40 -22.58 7.99
CA ARG A 124 -10.15 -23.31 6.93
C ARG A 124 -11.30 -22.46 6.39
N PHE A 125 -12.07 -21.84 7.28
CA PHE A 125 -13.15 -20.93 6.92
C PHE A 125 -12.63 -19.75 6.09
N ALA A 126 -11.60 -19.04 6.58
CA ALA A 126 -11.03 -17.89 5.89
C ALA A 126 -10.53 -18.22 4.48
N ALA A 127 -9.84 -19.35 4.32
CA ALA A 127 -9.30 -19.77 3.02
C ALA A 127 -10.41 -20.11 2.00
N VAL A 128 -11.50 -20.74 2.45
CA VAL A 128 -12.67 -21.06 1.60
C VAL A 128 -13.43 -19.79 1.27
N ALA A 129 -13.79 -18.99 2.27
CA ALA A 129 -14.53 -17.75 2.08
C ALA A 129 -13.79 -16.77 1.16
N PHE A 130 -12.47 -16.63 1.32
CA PHE A 130 -11.65 -15.80 0.43
C PHE A 130 -11.65 -16.33 -1.01
N ARG A 131 -11.53 -17.65 -1.21
CA ARG A 131 -11.56 -18.26 -2.55
C ARG A 131 -12.90 -18.02 -3.22
N ASP A 132 -14.00 -18.24 -2.50
CA ASP A 132 -15.35 -18.09 -3.05
C ASP A 132 -15.66 -16.64 -3.37
N ALA A 133 -15.25 -15.70 -2.51
CA ALA A 133 -15.38 -14.27 -2.78
C ALA A 133 -14.50 -13.82 -3.94
N GLN A 134 -13.29 -14.38 -4.08
CA GLN A 134 -12.41 -14.11 -5.21
C GLN A 134 -13.01 -14.59 -6.54
N VAL A 135 -13.63 -15.77 -6.57
CA VAL A 135 -14.32 -16.30 -7.76
C VAL A 135 -15.52 -15.44 -8.14
N LYS A 136 -16.27 -14.90 -7.17
CA LYS A 136 -17.41 -14.01 -7.43
C LYS A 136 -17.02 -12.62 -7.93
N GLN A 137 -15.78 -12.19 -7.69
CA GLN A 137 -15.27 -10.88 -8.12
C GLN A 137 -14.64 -10.94 -9.52
N LEU A 138 -14.20 -12.13 -9.95
CA LEU A 138 -13.70 -12.40 -11.31
C LEU A 138 -14.87 -12.53 -12.30
#